data_AF-A0A9P0FZQ2-F1
#
_entry.id   AF-A0A9P0FZQ2-F1
#
_cell.length_a   1.000
_cell.length_b   1.000
_cell.length_c   1.000
_cell.angle_alpha   90.00
_cell.angle_beta   90.00
_cell.angle_gamma   90.00
#
_symmetry.space_group_name_H-M   'P 1'
#
loop_
_entity.id
_entity.type
_entity.pdbx_description
1 polymer ?
#
loop_
_entity_poly.entity_id
_entity_poly.type
_entity_poly.pdbx_seq_one_letter_code
_entity_poly.pdbx_strand_id
1 'polypeptide(L)'
;MFKCIPPEDAFLISEIDQRVYDLMTLNLSMEPTFIVETMGLQWASELTFAENIPVLIKQFKKERGLKPFKVIIFGPPIVGKTTLAKSICEAYGLVYISPETVAQSMIEDLTWRIQHWEVGETAALGVVSPEEEELGLGDDDEDLGEEEGVQEAAKQTLAILQSGRQLSEEELLGYLRQKMLNRDALNRGWVLDGYPTTQPQCAALFEKGEEQDSEAGEETAEEPFDEDVDLYNNVLRKMLPDIVVYLDATDDFVCEKAMRQPEGDSRLDEETILKRLSEFRAADTRETTPVNFFDELDIHPLVVTVKDHTDYSMKLPYAAVALRMGRPCRYGKLMALIEAAEKKEREELETLRAREEKVLKQLEAKLKEEREEKMEYWVIILILDIPDRWLCRNQT
;
A
#
# COMPACT_ATOMS: atom_id res chain seq x y z
N MET A 1 -16.41 12.74 27.04
CA MET A 1 -15.52 13.55 26.18
C MET A 1 -14.69 14.44 27.12
N PHE A 2 -13.36 14.52 26.98
CA PHE A 2 -12.58 15.52 27.73
C PHE A 2 -12.66 16.82 26.93
N LYS A 3 -13.38 17.82 27.46
CA LYS A 3 -13.43 19.15 26.84
C LYS A 3 -12.07 19.81 27.08
N CYS A 4 -11.27 20.00 26.03
CA CYS A 4 -10.04 20.79 26.15
C CYS A 4 -10.46 22.24 26.28
N ILE A 5 -10.30 22.78 27.48
CA ILE A 5 -10.61 24.18 27.77
C ILE A 5 -9.34 24.96 27.43
N PRO A 6 -9.41 25.98 26.56
CA PRO A 6 -8.25 26.81 26.28
C PRO A 6 -7.79 27.48 27.58
N PRO A 7 -6.48 27.75 27.72
CA PRO A 7 -5.90 28.28 28.97
C PRO A 7 -6.54 29.61 29.41
N GLU A 8 -7.07 30.38 28.45
CA GLU A 8 -7.78 31.65 28.68
C GLU A 8 -9.11 31.47 29.41
N ASP A 9 -9.79 30.35 29.17
CA ASP A 9 -11.10 30.01 29.75
C ASP A 9 -11.00 29.24 31.06
N ALA A 10 -9.79 28.86 31.48
CA ALA A 10 -9.58 28.08 32.70
C ALA A 10 -10.09 28.80 33.96
N PHE A 11 -10.07 30.14 33.96
CA PHE A 11 -10.57 30.97 35.06
C PHE A 11 -12.09 31.14 35.09
N LEU A 12 -12.81 30.69 34.05
CA LEU A 12 -14.28 30.69 34.02
C LEU A 12 -14.87 29.57 34.90
N ILE A 13 -14.05 28.57 35.26
CA ILE A 13 -14.43 27.51 36.19
C ILE A 13 -14.15 27.98 37.60
N SER A 14 -15.20 28.12 38.40
CA SER A 14 -15.14 28.58 39.80
C SER A 14 -14.30 27.69 40.73
N GLU A 15 -13.98 26.47 40.30
CA GLU A 15 -13.19 25.47 41.04
C GLU A 15 -11.68 25.58 40.76
N ILE A 16 -11.28 26.33 39.73
CA ILE A 16 -9.88 26.51 39.34
C ILE A 16 -9.36 27.84 39.93
N ASP A 17 -8.76 27.75 41.11
CA ASP A 17 -7.99 28.85 41.68
C ASP A 17 -6.67 29.07 40.92
N GLN A 18 -6.11 30.28 40.99
CA GLN A 18 -4.79 30.62 40.41
C GLN A 18 -3.69 29.62 40.80
N ARG A 19 -3.70 29.13 42.05
CA ARG A 19 -2.75 28.12 42.53
C ARG A 19 -2.89 26.79 41.80
N VAL A 20 -4.12 26.38 41.49
CA VAL A 20 -4.41 25.12 40.78
C VAL A 20 -4.03 25.28 39.31
N TYR A 21 -4.34 26.42 38.71
CA TYR A 21 -3.92 26.77 37.35
C TYR A 21 -2.40 26.76 37.19
N ASP A 22 -1.67 27.42 38.08
CA ASP A 22 -0.20 27.45 38.08
C ASP A 22 0.39 26.05 38.27
N LEU A 23 -0.23 25.20 39.10
CA LEU A 23 0.20 23.81 39.30
C LEU A 23 -0.02 22.95 38.04
N MET A 24 -1.13 23.15 37.34
CA MET A 24 -1.49 22.40 36.12
C MET A 24 -0.70 22.86 34.90
N THR A 25 -0.28 24.13 34.85
CA THR A 25 0.49 24.72 33.73
C THR A 25 2.00 24.75 33.99
N LEU A 26 2.45 24.28 35.15
CA LEU A 26 3.85 24.26 35.55
C LEU A 26 4.71 23.44 34.58
N ASN A 27 5.55 24.12 33.80
CA ASN A 27 6.56 23.47 32.96
C ASN A 27 7.94 23.54 33.62
N LEU A 28 8.34 22.49 34.35
CA LEU A 28 9.65 22.41 34.99
C LEU A 28 10.71 21.88 34.03
N SER A 29 11.61 22.74 33.57
CA SER A 29 12.85 22.33 32.91
C SER A 29 13.91 22.01 33.98
N MET A 30 14.53 20.82 33.87
CA MET A 30 15.61 20.38 34.76
C MET A 30 16.88 20.19 33.94
N GLU A 31 17.94 20.93 34.27
CA GLU A 31 19.22 20.85 33.57
C GLU A 31 20.26 20.05 34.38
N PRO A 32 20.82 18.96 33.84
CA PRO A 32 21.78 18.13 34.54
C PRO A 32 23.21 18.69 34.43
N THR A 33 23.49 19.78 35.15
CA THR A 33 24.80 20.49 35.14
C THR A 33 25.99 19.58 35.47
N PHE A 34 25.84 18.69 36.46
CA PHE A 34 26.93 17.79 36.88
C PHE A 34 27.38 16.83 35.78
N ILE A 35 26.44 16.32 34.97
CA ILE A 35 26.71 15.35 33.90
C ILE A 35 27.45 16.03 32.75
N VAL A 36 27.02 17.24 32.39
CA VAL A 36 27.64 18.04 31.31
C VAL A 36 29.05 18.46 31.69
N GLU A 37 29.23 19.06 32.86
CA GLU A 37 30.51 19.66 33.25
C GLU A 37 31.55 18.64 33.75
N THR A 38 31.13 17.59 34.45
CA THR A 38 32.07 16.66 35.11
C THR A 38 32.34 15.40 34.29
N MET A 39 31.36 14.90 33.53
CA MET A 39 31.52 13.66 32.74
C MET A 39 31.90 13.92 31.27
N GLY A 40 31.91 15.17 30.81
CA GLY A 40 32.31 15.54 29.44
C GLY A 40 31.45 14.89 28.36
N LEU A 41 30.19 14.57 28.68
CA LEU A 41 29.25 13.94 27.76
C LEU A 41 28.72 15.01 26.79
N GLN A 42 28.91 14.76 25.49
CA GLN A 42 28.32 15.58 24.43
C GLN A 42 26.88 15.10 24.18
N TRP A 43 25.91 15.99 24.41
CA TRP A 43 24.51 15.70 24.11
C TRP A 43 24.31 15.63 22.59
N ALA A 44 23.58 14.62 22.13
CA ALA A 44 23.20 14.50 20.72
C ALA A 44 22.14 15.53 20.32
N SER A 45 21.32 15.97 21.29
CA SER A 45 20.48 17.15 21.17
C SER A 45 20.22 17.75 22.55
N GLU A 46 20.25 19.08 22.61
CA GLU A 46 19.98 19.90 23.80
C GLU A 46 18.52 20.36 23.87
N LEU A 47 17.76 20.17 22.79
CA LEU A 47 16.36 20.58 22.67
C LEU A 47 15.41 19.63 23.40
N THR A 48 14.17 20.09 23.62
CA THR A 48 13.13 19.25 24.22
C THR A 48 12.78 18.06 23.31
N PHE A 49 12.13 17.04 23.87
CA PHE A 49 11.69 15.89 23.07
C PHE A 49 10.81 16.32 21.90
N ALA A 50 9.85 17.22 22.13
CA ALA A 50 8.90 17.69 21.12
C ALA A 50 9.60 18.35 19.92
N GLU A 51 10.58 19.22 20.18
CA GLU A 51 11.38 19.89 19.16
C GLU A 51 12.32 18.92 18.43
N ASN A 52 12.74 17.85 19.10
CA ASN A 52 13.59 16.80 18.51
C ASN A 52 12.83 15.74 17.70
N ILE A 53 11.49 15.70 17.76
CA ILE A 53 10.69 14.71 17.03
C ILE A 53 11.05 14.66 15.53
N PRO A 54 11.18 15.77 14.79
CA PRO A 54 11.51 15.72 13.36
C PRO A 54 12.88 15.07 13.09
N VAL A 55 13.88 15.40 13.89
CA VAL A 55 15.24 14.85 13.80
C VAL A 55 15.23 13.36 14.13
N LEU A 56 14.54 12.96 15.19
CA LEU A 56 14.39 11.56 15.60
C LEU A 56 13.65 10.74 14.53
N ILE A 57 12.60 11.30 13.91
CA ILE A 57 11.88 10.67 12.80
C ILE A 57 12.83 10.50 11.60
N LYS A 58 13.63 11.50 11.26
CA LYS A 58 14.60 11.45 10.16
C LYS A 58 15.66 10.36 10.41
N GLN A 59 16.20 10.30 11.63
CA GLN A 59 17.15 9.27 12.04
C GLN A 59 16.51 7.87 12.00
N PHE A 60 15.30 7.73 12.55
CA PHE A 60 14.55 6.47 12.54
C PHE A 60 14.27 5.97 11.12
N LYS A 61 13.86 6.88 10.22
CA LYS A 61 13.66 6.57 8.79
C LYS A 61 14.96 6.14 8.14
N LYS A 62 16.07 6.82 8.42
CA LYS A 62 17.39 6.53 7.85
C LYS A 62 17.94 5.18 8.32
N GLU A 63 17.92 4.91 9.62
CA GLU A 63 18.43 3.65 10.19
C GLU A 63 17.65 2.43 9.73
N ARG A 64 16.32 2.58 9.57
CA ARG A 64 15.45 1.50 9.13
C ARG A 64 15.24 1.44 7.62
N GLY A 65 15.79 2.40 6.86
CA GLY A 65 15.58 2.52 5.43
C GLY A 65 14.10 2.64 5.06
N LEU A 66 13.30 3.33 5.88
CA LEU A 66 11.87 3.52 5.65
C LEU A 66 11.68 4.63 4.62
N LYS A 67 11.61 4.24 3.36
CA LYS A 67 11.27 5.12 2.25
C LYS A 67 9.85 4.77 1.78
N PRO A 68 8.86 5.67 1.90
CA PRO A 68 7.56 5.43 1.30
C PRO A 68 7.74 5.42 -0.22
N PHE A 69 7.32 4.34 -0.89
CA PHE A 69 7.35 4.25 -2.34
C PHE A 69 5.99 4.59 -2.92
N LYS A 70 5.97 5.49 -3.90
CA LYS A 70 4.77 5.87 -4.64
C LYS A 70 4.88 5.32 -6.05
N VAL A 71 4.00 4.37 -6.39
CA VAL A 71 4.06 3.64 -7.65
C VAL A 71 2.75 3.79 -8.41
N ILE A 72 2.81 4.07 -9.71
CA ILE A 72 1.64 4.03 -10.59
C ILE A 72 1.87 2.96 -11.66
N ILE A 73 0.82 2.17 -11.93
CA ILE A 73 0.87 1.10 -12.93
C ILE A 73 -0.12 1.40 -14.07
N PHE A 74 0.45 1.62 -15.25
CA PHE A 74 -0.24 1.85 -16.51
C PHE A 74 -0.19 0.61 -17.42
N GLY A 75 -1.11 0.56 -18.37
CA GLY A 75 -1.09 -0.43 -19.45
C GLY A 75 -2.49 -0.80 -19.93
N PRO A 76 -2.59 -1.66 -20.97
CA PRO A 76 -3.86 -2.12 -21.51
C PRO A 76 -4.73 -2.85 -20.47
N PRO A 77 -6.05 -2.97 -20.69
CA PRO A 77 -6.91 -3.79 -19.85
C PRO A 77 -6.47 -5.27 -19.87
N ILE A 78 -6.74 -6.01 -18.79
CA ILE A 78 -6.50 -7.49 -18.68
C ILE A 78 -5.03 -7.94 -18.69
N VAL A 79 -4.07 -7.04 -18.90
CA VAL A 79 -2.63 -7.38 -18.87
C VAL A 79 -2.17 -7.92 -17.52
N GLY A 80 -2.88 -7.63 -16.43
CA GLY A 80 -2.55 -8.10 -15.07
C GLY A 80 -2.01 -7.01 -14.16
N LYS A 81 -2.37 -5.74 -14.43
CA LYS A 81 -2.02 -4.57 -13.59
C LYS A 81 -2.39 -4.78 -12.13
N THR A 82 -3.62 -5.22 -11.87
CA THR A 82 -4.11 -5.54 -10.52
C THR A 82 -3.32 -6.65 -9.83
N THR A 83 -2.94 -7.69 -10.57
CA THR A 83 -2.11 -8.78 -10.03
C THR A 83 -0.72 -8.27 -9.65
N LEU A 84 -0.10 -7.46 -10.52
CA LEU A 84 1.18 -6.83 -10.24
C LEU A 84 1.09 -5.86 -9.04
N ALA A 85 0.06 -5.02 -9.01
CA ALA A 85 -0.17 -4.05 -7.93
C ALA A 85 -0.32 -4.75 -6.58
N LYS A 86 -1.14 -5.80 -6.49
CA LYS A 86 -1.30 -6.62 -5.27
C LYS A 86 0.01 -7.26 -4.84
N SER A 87 0.77 -7.85 -5.78
CA SER A 87 2.06 -8.47 -5.47
C SER A 87 3.08 -7.46 -4.91
N ILE A 88 3.10 -6.23 -5.43
CA ILE A 88 3.98 -5.17 -4.94
C ILE A 88 3.52 -4.69 -3.56
N CYS A 89 2.21 -4.50 -3.36
CA CYS A 89 1.67 -4.12 -2.06
C CYS A 89 1.97 -5.16 -0.98
N GLU A 90 1.84 -6.45 -1.29
CA GLU A 90 2.16 -7.55 -0.37
C GLU A 90 3.66 -7.61 -0.06
N ALA A 91 4.53 -7.43 -1.07
CA ALA A 91 5.97 -7.53 -0.88
C ALA A 91 6.59 -6.31 -0.17
N TYR A 92 6.06 -5.11 -0.41
CA TYR A 92 6.61 -3.86 0.12
C TYR A 92 5.76 -3.26 1.27
N GLY A 93 4.58 -3.81 1.55
CA GLY A 93 3.67 -3.30 2.58
C GLY A 93 3.01 -1.97 2.22
N LEU A 94 2.89 -1.66 0.93
CA LEU A 94 2.31 -0.42 0.41
C LEU A 94 0.78 -0.46 0.47
N VAL A 95 0.16 0.72 0.45
CA VAL A 95 -1.30 0.84 0.37
C VAL A 95 -1.75 0.64 -1.07
N TYR A 96 -2.61 -0.35 -1.31
CA TYR A 96 -3.25 -0.54 -2.61
C TYR A 96 -4.37 0.48 -2.81
N ILE A 97 -4.30 1.26 -3.89
CA ILE A 97 -5.30 2.26 -4.26
C ILE A 97 -5.80 1.94 -5.66
N SER A 98 -7.10 1.69 -5.76
CA SER A 98 -7.81 1.59 -7.05
C SER A 98 -9.14 2.34 -6.93
N PRO A 99 -9.76 2.80 -8.04
CA PRO A 99 -11.05 3.48 -7.97
C PRO A 99 -12.12 2.68 -7.22
N GLU A 100 -12.11 1.36 -7.39
CA GLU A 100 -13.03 0.44 -6.70
C GLU A 100 -12.73 0.34 -5.20
N THR A 101 -11.45 0.19 -4.83
CA THR A 101 -11.03 0.13 -3.41
C THR A 101 -11.24 1.45 -2.69
N VAL A 102 -11.08 2.58 -3.39
CA VAL A 102 -11.37 3.91 -2.84
C VAL A 102 -12.85 4.03 -2.54
N ALA A 103 -13.74 3.67 -3.48
CA ALA A 103 -15.18 3.69 -3.25
C ALA A 103 -15.58 2.80 -2.06
N GLN A 104 -15.05 1.59 -1.98
CA GLN A 104 -15.32 0.66 -0.87
C GLN A 104 -14.83 1.21 0.48
N SER A 105 -13.57 1.65 0.55
CA SER A 105 -13.04 2.23 1.77
C SER A 105 -13.81 3.47 2.20
N MET A 106 -14.33 4.23 1.24
CA MET A 106 -15.10 5.42 1.54
C MET A 106 -16.48 5.07 2.12
N ILE A 107 -17.13 4.03 1.60
CA ILE A 107 -18.36 3.48 2.19
C ILE A 107 -18.08 3.06 3.63
N GLU A 108 -16.97 2.36 3.89
CA GLU A 108 -16.59 1.95 5.25
C GLU A 108 -16.36 3.16 6.17
N ASP A 109 -15.59 4.15 5.72
CA ASP A 109 -15.29 5.36 6.49
C ASP A 109 -16.57 6.17 6.79
N LEU A 110 -17.45 6.36 5.80
CA LEU A 110 -18.73 7.05 5.97
C LEU A 110 -19.69 6.28 6.86
N THR A 111 -19.78 4.95 6.70
CA THR A 111 -20.60 4.08 7.56
C THR A 111 -20.14 4.17 9.00
N TRP A 112 -18.82 4.13 9.23
CA TRP A 112 -18.24 4.28 10.55
C TRP A 112 -18.59 5.63 11.15
N ARG A 113 -18.42 6.74 10.41
CA ARG A 113 -18.78 8.09 10.88
C ARG A 113 -20.25 8.19 11.27
N ILE A 114 -21.15 7.67 10.44
CA ILE A 114 -22.60 7.70 10.69
C ILE A 114 -22.98 6.88 11.93
N GLN A 115 -22.42 5.69 12.08
CA GLN A 115 -22.64 4.89 13.30
C GLN A 115 -22.12 5.59 14.56
N HIS A 116 -20.99 6.30 14.46
CA HIS A 116 -20.43 7.05 15.59
C HIS A 116 -21.27 8.27 15.94
N TRP A 117 -21.85 8.95 14.96
CA TRP A 117 -22.84 10.02 15.18
C TRP A 117 -24.14 9.47 15.81
N GLU A 118 -24.63 8.32 15.36
CA GLU A 118 -25.88 7.73 15.86
C GLU A 118 -25.78 7.19 17.29
N VAL A 119 -24.63 6.60 17.68
CA VAL A 119 -24.42 6.01 19.02
C VAL A 119 -23.98 7.06 20.05
N GLY A 120 -23.55 8.23 19.60
CA GLY A 120 -22.75 9.17 20.40
C GLY A 120 -23.33 10.55 20.61
N GLU A 121 -24.65 10.78 20.52
CA GLU A 121 -25.19 12.11 20.92
C GLU A 121 -26.66 12.18 21.33
N THR A 122 -27.48 11.15 21.09
CA THR A 122 -28.93 11.22 21.39
C THR A 122 -29.39 10.49 22.66
N ALA A 123 -28.47 9.89 23.44
CA ALA A 123 -28.83 9.03 24.57
C ALA A 123 -28.48 9.58 25.98
N ALA A 124 -27.86 10.76 26.09
CA ALA A 124 -27.31 11.24 27.36
C ALA A 124 -27.74 12.65 27.79
N LEU A 125 -28.94 13.13 27.47
CA LEU A 125 -29.66 14.10 28.30
C LEU A 125 -31.16 13.84 28.20
N GLY A 126 -31.62 12.94 29.07
CA GLY A 126 -33.04 12.80 29.37
C GLY A 126 -33.53 14.00 30.20
N VAL A 127 -34.72 14.45 29.84
CA VAL A 127 -35.66 15.25 30.65
C VAL A 127 -35.29 16.72 30.84
N VAL A 128 -35.97 17.51 30.00
CA VAL A 128 -36.40 18.89 30.25
C VAL A 128 -36.90 19.05 31.70
N SER A 129 -36.18 19.83 32.49
CA SER A 129 -36.77 20.55 33.63
C SER A 129 -37.29 21.89 33.10
N PRO A 130 -38.58 22.22 33.24
CA PRO A 130 -39.18 23.42 32.69
C PRO A 130 -39.08 24.57 33.69
N GLU A 131 -37.89 25.06 33.99
CA GLU A 131 -37.70 26.24 34.85
C GLU A 131 -36.26 26.71 34.69
N GLU A 132 -36.04 27.57 33.69
CA GLU A 132 -35.03 28.65 33.59
C GLU A 132 -34.93 29.12 32.13
N GLU A 133 -36.05 29.66 31.63
CA GLU A 133 -36.00 30.71 30.61
C GLU A 133 -35.54 32.00 31.30
N GLU A 134 -34.31 32.43 31.01
CA GLU A 134 -33.86 33.83 30.85
C GLU A 134 -32.37 33.89 31.19
N LEU A 135 -31.51 33.96 30.17
CA LEU A 135 -30.58 35.08 29.94
C LEU A 135 -29.57 34.72 28.85
N GLY A 136 -29.62 35.45 27.75
CA GLY A 136 -28.47 35.64 26.85
C GLY A 136 -28.57 34.97 25.48
N LEU A 137 -29.42 35.51 24.60
CA LEU A 137 -29.28 35.34 23.15
C LEU A 137 -27.96 36.00 22.70
N GLY A 138 -27.06 35.19 22.16
CA GLY A 138 -25.82 35.62 21.52
C GLY A 138 -25.22 34.48 20.69
N ASP A 139 -25.75 34.32 19.46
CA ASP A 139 -25.02 33.93 18.24
C ASP A 139 -24.25 32.59 18.13
N ASP A 140 -24.72 31.51 18.76
CA ASP A 140 -24.22 30.14 18.51
C ASP A 140 -25.20 29.26 17.68
N ASP A 141 -26.11 29.86 16.90
CA ASP A 141 -27.06 29.12 16.04
C ASP A 141 -26.50 28.83 14.62
N GLU A 142 -25.35 29.37 14.22
CA GLU A 142 -24.76 29.11 12.90
C GLU A 142 -23.91 27.83 12.85
N ASP A 143 -23.37 27.33 13.96
CA ASP A 143 -22.44 26.17 13.97
C ASP A 143 -23.16 24.81 14.02
N LEU A 144 -24.35 24.75 14.65
CA LEU A 144 -25.15 23.51 14.74
C LEU A 144 -25.83 23.14 13.40
N GLY A 145 -26.15 24.13 12.56
CA GLY A 145 -26.74 23.91 11.24
C GLY A 145 -25.73 23.39 10.21
N GLU A 146 -24.45 23.75 10.36
CA GLU A 146 -23.38 23.26 9.48
C GLU A 146 -23.02 21.80 9.79
N GLU A 147 -23.00 21.40 11.07
CA GLU A 147 -22.76 20.02 11.46
C GLU A 147 -23.87 19.07 10.98
N GLU A 148 -25.15 19.46 11.10
CA GLU A 148 -26.27 18.69 10.54
C GLU A 148 -26.18 18.57 9.01
N GLY A 149 -25.81 19.66 8.32
CA GLY A 149 -25.60 19.66 6.87
C GLY A 149 -24.49 18.72 6.42
N VAL A 150 -23.38 18.65 7.16
CA VAL A 150 -22.26 17.73 6.89
C VAL A 150 -22.66 16.27 7.14
N GLN A 151 -23.46 16.01 8.19
CA GLN A 151 -23.98 14.68 8.46
C GLN A 151 -24.99 14.22 7.40
N GLU A 152 -25.88 15.10 6.96
CA GLU A 152 -26.83 14.82 5.88
C GLU A 152 -26.12 14.60 4.54
N ALA A 153 -25.14 15.43 4.20
CA ALA A 153 -24.31 15.26 3.01
C ALA A 153 -23.58 13.91 3.03
N ALA A 154 -22.98 13.53 4.16
CA ALA A 154 -22.32 12.23 4.32
C ALA A 154 -23.28 11.05 4.15
N LYS A 155 -24.52 11.15 4.67
CA LYS A 155 -25.58 10.14 4.48
C LYS A 155 -26.03 10.05 3.02
N GLN A 156 -26.17 11.19 2.34
CA GLN A 156 -26.52 11.25 0.92
C GLN A 156 -25.41 10.65 0.05
N THR A 157 -24.15 11.02 0.28
CA THR A 157 -22.99 10.45 -0.41
C THR A 157 -22.91 8.94 -0.20
N LEU A 158 -23.12 8.45 1.03
CA LEU A 158 -23.16 7.02 1.31
C LEU A 158 -24.30 6.32 0.54
N ALA A 159 -25.50 6.91 0.51
CA ALA A 159 -26.63 6.34 -0.24
C ALA A 159 -26.35 6.28 -1.75
N ILE A 160 -25.70 7.31 -2.31
CA ILE A 160 -25.29 7.35 -3.71
C ILE A 160 -24.24 6.25 -3.99
N LEU A 161 -23.22 6.11 -3.14
CA LEU A 161 -22.20 5.09 -3.27
C LEU A 161 -22.78 3.66 -3.17
N GLN A 162 -23.71 3.43 -2.25
CA GLN A 162 -24.40 2.14 -2.09
C GLN A 162 -25.36 1.82 -3.24
N SER A 163 -25.90 2.83 -3.91
CA SER A 163 -26.77 2.63 -5.09
C SER A 163 -26.04 2.06 -6.30
N GLY A 164 -24.71 1.94 -6.24
CA GLY A 164 -23.88 1.40 -7.32
C GLY A 164 -23.71 2.39 -8.49
N ARG A 165 -24.03 3.67 -8.28
CA ARG A 165 -23.76 4.73 -9.26
C ARG A 165 -22.25 4.86 -9.44
N GLN A 166 -21.80 4.96 -10.69
CA GLN A 166 -20.42 5.30 -11.00
C GLN A 166 -20.13 6.72 -10.49
N LEU A 167 -19.09 6.86 -9.67
CA LEU A 167 -18.59 8.15 -9.21
C LEU A 167 -18.27 9.04 -10.40
N SER A 168 -18.59 10.33 -10.28
CA SER A 168 -18.09 11.31 -11.24
C SER A 168 -16.57 11.41 -11.15
N GLU A 169 -15.94 11.85 -12.23
CA GLU A 169 -14.49 11.95 -12.31
C GLU A 169 -13.92 12.93 -11.27
N GLU A 170 -14.64 14.03 -11.00
CA GLU A 170 -14.28 15.04 -10.00
C GLU A 170 -14.37 14.49 -8.56
N GLU A 171 -15.45 13.77 -8.22
CA GLU A 171 -15.60 13.13 -6.91
C GLU A 171 -14.51 12.08 -6.68
N LEU A 172 -14.27 11.21 -7.67
CA LEU A 172 -13.22 10.19 -7.60
C LEU A 172 -11.84 10.82 -7.37
N LEU A 173 -11.54 11.93 -8.05
CA LEU A 173 -10.27 12.63 -7.92
C LEU A 173 -10.09 13.25 -6.53
N GLY A 174 -11.13 13.88 -5.98
CA GLY A 174 -11.13 14.39 -4.61
C GLY A 174 -10.84 13.28 -3.59
N TYR A 175 -11.49 12.13 -3.74
CA TYR A 175 -11.30 10.99 -2.83
C TYR A 175 -9.95 10.30 -2.99
N LEU A 176 -9.44 10.20 -4.21
CA LEU A 176 -8.08 9.71 -4.46
C LEU A 176 -7.05 10.60 -3.76
N ARG A 177 -7.17 11.94 -3.90
CA ARG A 177 -6.30 12.89 -3.21
C ARG A 177 -6.35 12.72 -1.70
N GLN A 178 -7.55 12.63 -1.13
CA GLN A 178 -7.73 12.40 0.30
C GLN A 178 -7.08 11.08 0.77
N LYS A 179 -7.23 10.00 0.00
CA LYS A 179 -6.66 8.69 0.34
C LYS A 179 -5.13 8.68 0.27
N MET A 180 -4.56 9.33 -0.74
CA MET A 180 -3.11 9.44 -0.93
C MET A 180 -2.45 10.35 0.11
N LEU A 181 -3.16 11.35 0.63
CA LEU A 181 -2.71 12.24 1.71
C LEU A 181 -2.95 11.68 3.11
N ASN A 182 -3.58 10.52 3.24
CA ASN A 182 -3.78 9.89 4.54
C ASN A 182 -2.43 9.48 5.17
N ARG A 183 -2.36 9.49 6.51
CA ARG A 183 -1.17 9.15 7.29
C ARG A 183 -0.61 7.77 6.93
N ASP A 184 -1.47 6.80 6.63
CA ASP A 184 -1.03 5.47 6.21
C ASP A 184 -0.31 5.50 4.86
N ALA A 185 -0.87 6.21 3.86
CA ALA A 185 -0.31 6.34 2.53
C ALA A 185 0.98 7.18 2.53
N LEU A 186 1.06 8.22 3.38
CA LEU A 186 2.27 9.02 3.54
C LEU A 186 3.41 8.26 4.24
N ASN A 187 3.09 7.38 5.19
CA ASN A 187 4.09 6.63 5.95
C ASN A 187 4.57 5.36 5.25
N ARG A 188 3.66 4.68 4.53
CA ARG A 188 3.96 3.43 3.83
C ARG A 188 4.29 3.63 2.36
N GLY A 189 3.71 4.65 1.73
CA GLY A 189 3.61 4.74 0.28
C GLY A 189 2.37 4.03 -0.24
N TRP A 190 2.15 4.14 -1.54
CA TRP A 190 0.94 3.64 -2.20
C TRP A 190 1.24 3.13 -3.60
N VAL A 191 0.40 2.20 -4.07
CA VAL A 191 0.37 1.72 -5.45
C VAL A 191 -0.98 2.06 -6.05
N LEU A 192 -0.97 2.83 -7.12
CA LEU A 192 -2.17 3.23 -7.84
C LEU A 192 -2.39 2.31 -9.05
N ASP A 193 -3.52 1.61 -9.07
CA ASP A 193 -3.95 0.71 -10.16
C ASP A 193 -5.17 1.27 -10.90
N GLY A 194 -5.10 1.29 -12.22
CA GLY A 194 -6.23 1.57 -13.10
C GLY A 194 -6.61 3.05 -13.23
N TYR A 195 -5.87 3.96 -12.62
CA TYR A 195 -6.03 5.41 -12.74
C TYR A 195 -4.67 6.10 -12.53
N PRO A 196 -4.40 7.27 -13.12
CA PRO A 196 -5.08 7.86 -14.27
C PRO A 196 -4.93 6.98 -15.53
N THR A 197 -5.81 7.11 -16.52
CA THR A 197 -5.70 6.37 -17.81
C THR A 197 -5.44 7.29 -18.99
N THR A 198 -5.69 8.58 -18.82
CA THR A 198 -5.53 9.61 -19.86
C THR A 198 -4.60 10.72 -19.39
N GLN A 199 -3.97 11.43 -20.33
CA GLN A 199 -3.16 12.61 -20.02
C GLN A 199 -3.93 13.70 -19.23
N PRO A 200 -5.18 14.09 -19.58
CA PRO A 200 -5.92 15.08 -18.80
C PRO A 200 -6.20 14.62 -17.36
N GLN A 201 -6.35 13.32 -17.11
CA GLN A 201 -6.45 12.80 -15.74
C GLN A 201 -5.13 12.88 -14.98
N CYS A 202 -4.00 12.65 -15.66
CA CYS A 202 -2.67 12.85 -15.07
C CYS A 202 -2.48 14.32 -14.69
N ALA A 203 -2.88 15.22 -15.59
CA ALA A 203 -2.91 16.65 -15.33
C ALA A 203 -3.83 16.99 -14.15
N ALA A 204 -5.08 16.56 -14.14
CA ALA A 204 -5.99 16.85 -13.04
C ALA A 204 -5.48 16.29 -11.69
N LEU A 205 -4.78 15.15 -11.67
CA LEU A 205 -4.28 14.54 -10.43
C LEU A 205 -2.95 15.14 -9.95
N PHE A 206 -2.05 15.51 -10.88
CA PHE A 206 -0.65 15.88 -10.59
C PHE A 206 -0.22 17.27 -11.07
N GLU A 207 -0.94 17.90 -11.99
CA GLU A 207 -0.69 19.26 -12.43
C GLU A 207 -1.08 20.24 -11.33
N LYS A 208 -0.37 21.37 -11.33
CA LYS A 208 -0.49 22.44 -10.35
C LYS A 208 -1.88 23.07 -10.51
N GLY A 209 -2.86 22.57 -9.74
CA GLY A 209 -4.16 23.22 -9.67
C GLY A 209 -3.96 24.69 -9.31
N GLU A 210 -4.63 25.58 -10.02
CA GLU A 210 -4.84 26.99 -9.65
C GLU A 210 -5.71 27.13 -8.38
N GLU A 211 -5.76 26.10 -7.52
CA GLU A 211 -6.23 26.27 -6.15
C GLU A 211 -5.14 27.07 -5.45
N GLN A 212 -5.33 28.39 -5.47
CA GLN A 212 -4.60 29.33 -4.64
C GLN A 212 -4.41 28.71 -3.26
N ASP A 213 -3.15 28.42 -2.92
CA ASP A 213 -2.72 28.26 -1.54
C ASP A 213 -3.19 29.52 -0.81
N SER A 214 -4.36 29.44 -0.19
CA SER A 214 -4.91 30.47 0.66
C SER A 214 -4.07 30.51 1.91
N GLU A 215 -3.03 31.33 1.88
CA GLU A 215 -2.66 32.25 2.95
C GLU A 215 -1.52 33.16 2.50
N ALA A 216 -1.88 34.40 2.17
CA ALA A 216 -0.96 35.52 2.14
C ALA A 216 -0.46 35.77 3.58
N GLY A 217 0.73 35.25 3.89
CA GLY A 217 1.47 35.51 5.13
C GLY A 217 2.83 36.09 4.78
N GLU A 218 3.03 37.34 5.21
CA GLU A 218 4.13 38.26 4.93
C GLU A 218 5.55 37.65 4.83
N GLU A 219 6.22 37.96 3.72
CA GLU A 219 7.66 37.81 3.55
C GLU A 219 8.39 38.71 4.56
N THR A 220 9.02 38.10 5.58
CA THR A 220 10.17 38.72 6.25
C THR A 220 11.39 37.84 6.02
N ALA A 221 12.27 38.32 5.15
CA ALA A 221 13.58 37.75 4.93
C ALA A 221 14.45 37.95 6.17
N GLU A 222 15.01 36.87 6.73
CA GLU A 222 16.34 36.83 7.34
C GLU A 222 16.79 35.38 7.66
N GLU A 223 17.82 34.95 6.95
CA GLU A 223 18.91 34.02 7.33
C GLU A 223 18.72 32.48 7.39
N PRO A 224 19.80 31.73 7.08
CA PRO A 224 19.74 30.48 6.34
C PRO A 224 19.79 29.25 7.26
N PHE A 225 18.68 28.53 7.33
CA PHE A 225 18.66 27.11 7.64
C PHE A 225 18.02 26.37 6.47
N ASP A 226 18.88 25.84 5.61
CA ASP A 226 18.51 25.04 4.46
C ASP A 226 17.67 23.81 4.84
N GLU A 227 16.60 23.62 4.05
CA GLU A 227 15.86 22.39 3.69
C GLU A 227 14.53 22.01 4.33
N ASP A 228 14.04 22.60 5.44
CA ASP A 228 12.79 22.11 6.06
C ASP A 228 11.65 23.15 6.19
N VAL A 229 11.78 24.37 5.65
CA VAL A 229 10.71 25.41 5.68
C VAL A 229 9.68 25.27 4.53
N ASP A 230 9.94 24.38 3.55
CA ASP A 230 8.99 24.02 2.48
C ASP A 230 7.99 22.92 2.87
N LEU A 231 7.86 22.59 4.17
CA LEU A 231 7.16 21.38 4.63
C LEU A 231 5.63 21.37 4.38
N TYR A 232 5.04 22.52 4.03
CA TYR A 232 3.60 22.66 3.76
C TYR A 232 3.24 23.14 2.35
N ASN A 233 4.19 23.71 1.58
CA ASN A 233 3.92 24.27 0.25
C ASN A 233 3.92 23.27 -0.92
N ASN A 234 4.10 21.97 -0.66
CA ASN A 234 4.25 20.99 -1.74
C ASN A 234 3.39 19.73 -1.53
N VAL A 235 2.08 19.88 -1.37
CA VAL A 235 1.11 18.77 -1.48
C VAL A 235 1.40 17.94 -2.74
N LEU A 236 1.75 18.61 -3.84
CA LEU A 236 2.15 17.98 -5.10
C LEU A 236 3.43 17.14 -4.98
N ARG A 237 4.50 17.60 -4.31
CA ARG A 237 5.70 16.74 -4.09
C ARG A 237 5.39 15.52 -3.23
N LYS A 238 4.48 15.66 -2.26
CA LYS A 238 4.02 14.53 -1.44
C LYS A 238 3.27 13.50 -2.30
N MET A 239 2.52 13.97 -3.29
CA MET A 239 1.68 13.17 -4.19
C MET A 239 2.41 12.64 -5.44
N LEU A 240 3.52 13.24 -5.87
CA LEU A 240 4.22 12.81 -7.09
C LEU A 240 4.74 11.38 -6.97
N PRO A 241 4.54 10.53 -7.99
CA PRO A 241 5.03 9.16 -7.99
C PRO A 241 6.56 9.11 -8.06
N ASP A 242 7.17 8.16 -7.36
CA ASP A 242 8.61 7.88 -7.48
C ASP A 242 8.90 6.98 -8.70
N ILE A 243 7.96 6.09 -9.02
CA ILE A 243 8.10 5.10 -10.08
C ILE A 243 6.80 5.00 -10.86
N VAL A 244 6.93 5.13 -12.17
CA VAL A 244 5.84 4.89 -13.12
C VAL A 244 6.16 3.61 -13.87
N VAL A 245 5.23 2.66 -13.93
CA VAL A 245 5.37 1.38 -14.64
C VAL A 245 4.36 1.35 -15.78
N TYR A 246 4.82 1.11 -17.01
CA TYR A 246 3.96 0.89 -18.16
C TYR A 246 4.08 -0.56 -18.61
N LEU A 247 2.99 -1.31 -18.54
CA LEU A 247 2.93 -2.68 -19.05
C LEU A 247 2.56 -2.64 -20.54
N ASP A 248 3.51 -3.01 -21.38
CA ASP A 248 3.29 -3.14 -22.83
C ASP A 248 2.84 -4.56 -23.16
N ALA A 249 1.73 -4.66 -23.91
CA ALA A 249 1.16 -5.93 -24.35
C ALA A 249 0.51 -5.77 -25.73
N THR A 250 0.54 -6.85 -26.52
CA THR A 250 -0.13 -6.90 -27.83
C THR A 250 -1.62 -7.13 -27.67
N ASP A 251 -2.40 -6.69 -28.66
CA ASP A 251 -3.86 -6.87 -28.64
C ASP A 251 -4.22 -8.37 -28.68
N ASP A 252 -3.45 -9.17 -29.43
CA ASP A 252 -3.57 -10.63 -29.44
C ASP A 252 -3.38 -11.24 -28.05
N PHE A 253 -2.39 -10.74 -27.29
CA PHE A 253 -2.13 -11.19 -25.92
C PHE A 253 -3.30 -10.88 -24.99
N VAL A 254 -3.86 -9.68 -25.09
CA VAL A 254 -5.00 -9.25 -24.25
C VAL A 254 -6.24 -10.10 -24.55
N CYS A 255 -6.54 -10.32 -25.83
CA CYS A 255 -7.67 -11.14 -26.29
C CYS A 255 -7.51 -12.60 -25.84
N GLU A 256 -6.34 -13.20 -26.04
CA GLU A 256 -6.09 -14.59 -25.65
C GLU A 256 -6.12 -14.76 -24.12
N LYS A 257 -5.62 -13.79 -23.36
CA LYS A 257 -5.67 -13.80 -21.90
C LYS A 257 -7.10 -13.67 -21.37
N ALA A 258 -7.94 -12.86 -22.02
CA ALA A 258 -9.37 -12.77 -21.70
C ALA A 258 -10.10 -14.11 -21.91
N MET A 259 -9.80 -14.82 -23.01
CA MET A 259 -10.40 -16.14 -23.29
C MET A 259 -10.00 -17.22 -22.27
N ARG A 260 -8.81 -17.11 -21.67
CA ARG A 260 -8.25 -18.10 -20.73
C ARG A 260 -8.50 -17.78 -19.25
N GLN A 261 -9.27 -16.75 -18.90
CA GLN A 261 -9.55 -16.45 -17.50
C GLN A 261 -10.36 -17.58 -16.83
N PRO A 262 -9.95 -18.07 -15.65
CA PRO A 262 -10.77 -19.01 -14.86
C PRO A 262 -12.05 -18.32 -14.37
N GLU A 263 -13.14 -19.09 -14.22
CA GLU A 263 -14.53 -18.65 -13.98
C GLU A 263 -14.81 -17.86 -12.67
N GLY A 264 -13.77 -17.36 -11.98
CA GLY A 264 -13.87 -16.79 -10.64
C GLY A 264 -14.08 -15.28 -10.55
N ASP A 265 -13.65 -14.50 -11.53
CA ASP A 265 -13.91 -13.06 -11.60
C ASP A 265 -14.87 -12.78 -12.75
N SER A 266 -15.91 -11.98 -12.48
CA SER A 266 -16.90 -11.46 -13.42
C SER A 266 -16.36 -11.43 -14.85
N ARG A 267 -16.81 -12.37 -15.70
CA ARG A 267 -16.49 -12.36 -17.13
C ARG A 267 -16.93 -11.01 -17.67
N LEU A 268 -15.98 -10.10 -17.85
CA LEU A 268 -16.20 -8.90 -18.63
C LEU A 268 -16.51 -9.40 -20.04
N ASP A 269 -17.67 -9.03 -20.56
CA ASP A 269 -18.05 -9.41 -21.92
C ASP A 269 -16.93 -9.07 -22.89
N GLU A 270 -16.65 -9.96 -23.85
CA GLU A 270 -15.59 -9.77 -24.84
C GLU A 270 -15.74 -8.44 -25.57
N GLU A 271 -16.99 -8.01 -25.82
CA GLU A 271 -17.31 -6.71 -26.39
C GLU A 271 -16.89 -5.54 -25.50
N THR A 272 -17.05 -5.67 -24.18
CA THR A 272 -16.64 -4.64 -23.21
C THR A 272 -15.12 -4.51 -23.15
N ILE A 273 -14.41 -5.64 -23.24
CA ILE A 273 -12.94 -5.67 -23.26
C ILE A 273 -12.42 -5.02 -24.52
N LEU A 274 -12.96 -5.40 -25.69
CA LEU A 274 -12.57 -4.83 -26.99
C LEU A 274 -12.88 -3.34 -27.05
N LYS A 275 -14.03 -2.91 -26.52
CA LYS A 275 -14.39 -1.50 -26.40
C LYS A 275 -13.35 -0.75 -25.57
N ARG A 276 -13.06 -1.21 -24.33
CA ARG A 276 -12.05 -0.59 -23.46
C ARG A 276 -10.64 -0.60 -24.05
N LEU A 277 -10.28 -1.65 -24.79
CA LEU A 277 -9.00 -1.73 -25.48
C LEU A 277 -8.94 -0.71 -26.62
N SER A 278 -9.99 -0.59 -27.43
CA SER A 278 -10.05 0.41 -28.49
C SER A 278 -10.03 1.84 -27.95
N GLU A 279 -10.75 2.12 -26.85
CA GLU A 279 -10.74 3.41 -26.16
C GLU A 279 -9.35 3.73 -25.62
N PHE A 280 -8.67 2.76 -25.01
CA PHE A 280 -7.30 2.92 -24.52
C PHE A 280 -6.32 3.22 -25.66
N ARG A 281 -6.37 2.48 -26.77
CA ARG A 281 -5.50 2.71 -27.94
C ARG A 281 -5.82 4.01 -28.67
N ALA A 282 -7.07 4.45 -28.66
CA ALA A 282 -7.48 5.73 -29.24
C ALA A 282 -7.03 6.92 -28.40
N ALA A 283 -6.98 6.77 -27.07
CA ALA A 283 -6.43 7.76 -26.15
C ALA A 283 -4.89 7.82 -26.20
N ASP A 284 -4.23 6.70 -26.56
CA ASP A 284 -2.78 6.56 -26.68
C ASP A 284 -2.28 7.04 -28.06
N THR A 285 -2.50 8.32 -28.37
CA THR A 285 -1.94 8.96 -29.56
C THR A 285 -0.47 9.33 -29.35
N ARG A 286 0.35 9.25 -30.41
CA ARG A 286 1.82 9.43 -30.38
C ARG A 286 2.33 10.72 -29.71
N GLU A 287 1.48 11.73 -29.59
CA GLU A 287 1.83 13.04 -29.01
C GLU A 287 1.33 13.23 -27.57
N THR A 288 0.32 12.46 -27.14
CA THR A 288 -0.42 12.68 -25.87
C THR A 288 -0.53 11.39 -25.08
N THR A 289 0.61 10.73 -24.83
CA THR A 289 0.63 9.53 -23.98
C THR A 289 0.80 9.94 -22.52
N PRO A 290 0.18 9.23 -21.55
CA PRO A 290 0.47 9.42 -20.13
C PRO A 290 1.96 9.31 -19.80
N VAL A 291 2.71 8.53 -20.59
CA VAL A 291 4.16 8.35 -20.49
C VAL A 291 4.89 9.66 -20.76
N ASN A 292 4.50 10.41 -21.81
CA ASN A 292 5.10 11.71 -22.14
C ASN A 292 4.94 12.73 -21.00
N PHE A 293 3.79 12.73 -20.32
CA PHE A 293 3.55 13.64 -19.19
C PHE A 293 4.52 13.40 -18.03
N PHE A 294 4.84 12.15 -17.71
CA PHE A 294 5.81 11.85 -16.66
C PHE A 294 7.26 12.09 -17.10
N ASP A 295 7.57 11.92 -18.38
CA ASP A 295 8.87 12.30 -18.93
C ASP A 295 9.10 13.82 -18.87
N GLU A 296 8.07 14.64 -19.09
CA GLU A 296 8.14 16.10 -18.88
C GLU A 296 8.38 16.49 -17.41
N LEU A 297 7.95 15.63 -16.48
CA LEU A 297 8.18 15.79 -15.03
C LEU A 297 9.51 15.17 -14.56
N ASP A 298 10.42 14.81 -15.47
CA ASP A 298 11.70 14.11 -15.20
C ASP A 298 11.55 12.73 -14.52
N ILE A 299 10.37 12.10 -14.64
CA ILE A 299 10.08 10.76 -14.08
C ILE A 299 10.00 9.75 -15.23
N HIS A 300 11.12 9.11 -15.55
CA HIS A 300 11.18 8.15 -16.65
C HIS A 300 10.34 6.88 -16.41
N PRO A 301 9.33 6.57 -17.23
CA PRO A 301 8.50 5.39 -17.05
C PRO A 301 9.27 4.08 -17.31
N LEU A 302 9.00 3.05 -16.49
CA LEU A 302 9.53 1.70 -16.70
C LEU A 302 8.60 0.93 -17.64
N VAL A 303 8.99 0.82 -18.91
CA VAL A 303 8.26 0.01 -19.90
C VAL A 303 8.62 -1.47 -19.74
N VAL A 304 7.64 -2.30 -19.43
CA VAL A 304 7.79 -3.75 -19.26
C VAL A 304 6.92 -4.47 -20.28
N THR A 305 7.55 -5.18 -21.21
CA THR A 305 6.83 -5.98 -22.21
C THR A 305 6.39 -7.32 -21.63
N VAL A 306 5.09 -7.63 -21.71
CA VAL A 306 4.52 -8.90 -21.26
C VAL A 306 4.31 -9.80 -22.48
N LYS A 307 5.13 -10.84 -22.61
CA LYS A 307 5.08 -11.79 -23.75
C LYS A 307 4.61 -13.19 -23.36
N ASP A 308 4.79 -13.58 -22.11
CA ASP A 308 4.52 -14.95 -21.66
C ASP A 308 3.08 -15.09 -21.15
N HIS A 309 2.25 -15.80 -21.91
CA HIS A 309 0.83 -16.02 -21.58
C HIS A 309 0.60 -16.96 -20.39
N THR A 310 1.64 -17.64 -19.90
CA THR A 310 1.56 -18.63 -18.81
C THR A 310 1.91 -18.04 -17.44
N ASP A 311 2.55 -16.87 -17.39
CA ASP A 311 2.91 -16.22 -16.13
C ASP A 311 1.75 -15.36 -15.61
N TYR A 312 0.71 -16.01 -15.09
CA TYR A 312 -0.38 -15.32 -14.38
C TYR A 312 0.13 -14.59 -13.13
N SER A 313 1.23 -15.05 -12.55
CA SER A 313 1.86 -14.44 -11.37
C SER A 313 2.68 -13.18 -11.69
N MET A 314 2.83 -12.81 -12.97
CA MET A 314 3.57 -11.61 -13.40
C MET A 314 4.97 -11.49 -12.77
N LYS A 315 5.67 -12.62 -12.60
CA LYS A 315 6.98 -12.67 -11.92
C LYS A 315 8.05 -11.87 -12.65
N LEU A 316 8.05 -11.93 -13.99
CA LEU A 316 8.99 -11.18 -14.81
C LEU A 316 8.79 -9.65 -14.66
N PRO A 317 7.56 -9.12 -14.84
CA PRO A 317 7.27 -7.71 -14.53
C PRO A 317 7.59 -7.33 -13.09
N TYR A 318 7.24 -8.17 -12.13
CA TYR A 318 7.53 -7.93 -10.72
C TYR A 318 9.04 -7.80 -10.47
N ALA A 319 9.87 -8.68 -11.03
CA ALA A 319 11.32 -8.61 -10.89
C ALA A 319 11.91 -7.32 -11.48
N ALA A 320 11.40 -6.84 -12.62
CA ALA A 320 11.83 -5.58 -13.22
C ALA A 320 11.49 -4.37 -12.34
N VAL A 321 10.29 -4.35 -11.77
CA VAL A 321 9.86 -3.29 -10.84
C VAL A 321 10.65 -3.36 -9.54
N ALA A 322 10.85 -4.55 -8.97
CA ALA A 322 11.60 -4.77 -7.75
C ALA A 322 13.07 -4.35 -7.89
N LEU A 323 13.68 -4.54 -9.08
CA LEU A 323 15.03 -4.08 -9.35
C LEU A 323 15.15 -2.53 -9.29
N ARG A 324 14.10 -1.82 -9.73
CA ARG A 324 14.05 -0.35 -9.69
C ARG A 324 13.68 0.19 -8.30
N MET A 325 12.77 -0.48 -7.59
CA MET A 325 12.38 -0.14 -6.22
C MET A 325 13.50 -0.46 -5.21
N GLY A 326 14.36 -1.43 -5.52
CA GLY A 326 15.35 -1.94 -4.58
C GLY A 326 14.72 -2.85 -3.52
N ARG A 327 15.47 -3.09 -2.43
CA ARG A 327 15.03 -4.02 -1.38
C ARG A 327 13.77 -3.49 -0.67
N PRO A 328 12.77 -4.35 -0.41
CA PRO A 328 11.58 -3.96 0.34
C PRO A 328 11.92 -3.32 1.70
N CYS A 329 11.21 -2.25 2.04
CA CYS A 329 11.35 -1.59 3.33
C CYS A 329 10.94 -2.54 4.46
N ARG A 330 11.77 -2.63 5.50
CA ARG A 330 11.57 -3.56 6.62
C ARG A 330 10.52 -3.02 7.60
N TYR A 331 9.25 -3.01 7.21
CA TYR A 331 8.16 -2.76 8.16
C TYR A 331 8.09 -3.93 9.14
N GLY A 332 8.13 -3.69 10.46
CA GLY A 332 8.21 -4.78 11.45
C GLY A 332 7.07 -5.82 11.37
N LYS A 333 5.86 -5.39 11.01
CA LYS A 333 4.72 -6.30 10.78
C LYS A 333 4.84 -7.06 9.45
N LEU A 334 5.38 -6.41 8.43
CA LEU A 334 5.67 -7.05 7.14
C LEU A 334 6.82 -8.06 7.28
N MET A 335 7.83 -7.76 8.09
CA MET A 335 8.92 -8.69 8.41
C MET A 335 8.37 -9.98 9.02
N ALA A 336 7.44 -9.89 9.96
CA ALA A 336 6.82 -11.07 10.57
C ALA A 336 6.01 -11.89 9.54
N LEU A 337 5.32 -11.22 8.61
CA LEU A 337 4.57 -11.88 7.54
C LEU A 337 5.48 -12.52 6.49
N ILE A 338 6.52 -11.81 6.05
CA ILE A 338 7.51 -12.31 5.09
C ILE A 338 8.30 -13.46 5.71
N GLU A 339 8.77 -13.34 6.95
CA GLU A 339 9.51 -14.40 7.63
C GLU A 339 8.64 -15.65 7.83
N ALA A 340 7.35 -15.48 8.15
CA ALA A 340 6.40 -16.58 8.21
C ALA A 340 6.16 -17.23 6.84
N ALA A 341 6.05 -16.43 5.77
CA ALA A 341 5.88 -16.91 4.40
C ALA A 341 7.13 -17.65 3.89
N GLU A 342 8.32 -17.07 4.03
CA GLU A 342 9.59 -17.70 3.64
C GLU A 342 9.86 -18.99 4.42
N LYS A 343 9.50 -19.03 5.71
CA LYS A 343 9.59 -20.24 6.52
C LYS A 343 8.68 -21.34 5.97
N LYS A 344 7.44 -20.98 5.63
CA LYS A 344 6.47 -21.91 5.04
C LYS A 344 6.91 -22.42 3.66
N GLU A 345 7.38 -21.54 2.78
CA GLU A 345 7.90 -21.93 1.46
C GLU A 345 9.13 -22.85 1.57
N ARG A 346 10.03 -22.57 2.51
CA ARG A 346 11.20 -23.42 2.79
C ARG A 346 10.78 -24.81 3.25
N GLU A 347 9.82 -24.89 4.17
CA GLU A 347 9.25 -26.15 4.64
C GLU A 347 8.60 -26.92 3.48
N GLU A 348 7.82 -26.26 2.63
CA GLU A 348 7.21 -26.89 1.44
C GLU A 348 8.28 -27.42 0.47
N LEU A 349 9.32 -26.64 0.18
CA LEU A 349 10.39 -27.02 -0.73
C LEU A 349 11.23 -28.19 -0.18
N GLU A 350 11.51 -28.21 1.13
CA GLU A 350 12.16 -29.34 1.80
C GLU A 350 11.30 -30.61 1.74
N THR A 351 9.97 -30.49 1.92
CA THR A 351 9.07 -31.64 1.80
C THR A 351 8.98 -32.18 0.37
N LEU A 352 9.01 -31.31 -0.64
CA LEU A 352 9.03 -31.71 -2.05
C LEU A 352 10.33 -32.45 -2.40
N ARG A 353 11.49 -31.89 -2.02
CA ARG A 353 12.79 -32.57 -2.23
C ARG A 353 12.83 -33.93 -1.54
N ALA A 354 12.33 -34.01 -0.30
CA ALA A 354 12.26 -35.28 0.42
C ALA A 354 11.33 -36.30 -0.26
N ARG A 355 10.25 -35.86 -0.94
CA ARG A 355 9.39 -36.74 -1.74
C ARG A 355 10.10 -37.20 -3.01
N GLU A 356 10.75 -36.29 -3.73
CA GLU A 356 11.51 -36.60 -4.95
C GLU A 356 12.65 -37.59 -4.68
N GLU A 357 13.43 -37.40 -3.62
CA GLU A 357 14.49 -38.33 -3.22
C GLU A 357 13.95 -39.72 -2.86
N LYS A 358 12.78 -39.79 -2.20
CA LYS A 358 12.13 -41.08 -1.89
C LYS A 358 11.71 -41.80 -3.17
N VAL A 359 11.13 -41.07 -4.13
CA VAL A 359 10.72 -41.63 -5.42
C VAL A 359 11.94 -42.11 -6.20
N LEU A 360 13.03 -41.33 -6.23
CA LEU A 360 14.27 -41.71 -6.90
C LEU A 360 14.88 -42.99 -6.31
N LYS A 361 14.96 -43.08 -4.97
CA LYS A 361 15.45 -44.28 -4.27
C LYS A 361 14.59 -45.52 -4.53
N GLN A 362 13.26 -45.36 -4.61
CA GLN A 362 12.37 -46.47 -4.98
C GLN A 362 12.61 -46.94 -6.41
N LEU A 363 12.87 -46.01 -7.34
CA LEU A 363 13.13 -46.33 -8.73
C LEU A 363 14.50 -47.00 -8.93
N GLU A 364 15.52 -46.55 -8.20
CA GLU A 364 16.84 -47.20 -8.14
C GLU A 364 16.77 -48.61 -7.54
N ALA A 365 16.01 -48.80 -6.46
CA ALA A 365 15.81 -50.11 -5.84
C ALA A 365 15.14 -51.09 -6.81
N LYS A 366 14.08 -50.67 -7.51
CA LYS A 366 13.44 -51.49 -8.55
C LYS A 366 14.39 -51.84 -9.68
N LEU A 367 15.19 -50.87 -10.16
CA LEU A 367 16.21 -51.13 -11.18
C LEU A 367 17.30 -52.10 -10.71
N LYS A 368 17.59 -52.13 -9.41
CA LYS A 368 18.56 -53.05 -8.82
C LYS A 368 17.96 -54.45 -8.69
N GLU A 369 16.72 -54.55 -8.23
CA GLU A 369 15.95 -55.81 -8.19
C GLU A 369 15.85 -56.41 -9.60
N GLU A 370 15.46 -55.64 -10.62
CA GLU A 370 15.42 -56.12 -12.01
C GLU A 370 16.79 -56.58 -12.54
N ARG A 371 17.89 -55.95 -12.11
CA ARG A 371 19.25 -56.38 -12.46
C ARG A 371 19.62 -57.67 -11.76
N GLU A 372 19.28 -57.81 -10.48
CA GLU A 372 19.52 -59.01 -9.68
C GLU A 372 18.71 -60.19 -10.24
N GLU A 373 17.42 -60.01 -10.53
CA GLU A 373 16.57 -61.01 -11.17
C GLU A 373 17.11 -61.44 -12.54
N LYS A 374 17.54 -60.48 -13.38
CA LYS A 374 18.19 -60.79 -14.67
C LYS A 374 19.48 -61.59 -14.47
N MET A 375 20.32 -61.20 -13.52
CA MET A 375 21.56 -61.90 -13.20
C MET A 375 21.28 -63.33 -12.73
N GLU A 376 20.32 -63.52 -11.83
CA GLU A 376 19.89 -64.84 -11.36
C GLU A 376 19.37 -65.70 -12.51
N TYR A 377 18.55 -65.13 -13.40
CA TYR A 377 18.08 -65.80 -14.61
C TYR A 377 19.25 -66.25 -15.52
N TRP A 378 20.22 -65.38 -15.77
CA TRP A 378 21.42 -65.72 -16.56
C TRP A 378 22.29 -66.79 -15.87
N VAL A 379 22.44 -66.74 -14.55
CA VAL A 379 23.20 -67.72 -13.77
C VAL A 379 22.52 -69.09 -13.82
N ILE A 380 21.19 -69.16 -13.70
CA ILE A 380 20.43 -70.41 -13.83
C ILE A 380 20.60 -71.01 -15.23
N ILE A 381 20.53 -70.19 -16.29
CA ILE A 381 20.80 -70.65 -17.65
C ILE A 381 22.23 -71.20 -17.76
N LEU A 382 23.24 -70.47 -17.28
CA LEU A 382 24.63 -70.92 -17.34
C LEU A 382 24.88 -72.23 -16.57
N ILE A 383 24.15 -72.48 -15.48
CA ILE A 383 24.25 -73.73 -14.70
C ILE A 383 23.54 -74.89 -15.40
N LEU A 384 22.37 -74.66 -16.00
CA LEU A 384 21.61 -75.68 -16.72
C LEU A 384 22.22 -76.03 -18.08
N ASP A 385 22.97 -75.10 -18.67
CA ASP A 385 23.64 -75.25 -19.96
C ASP A 385 25.12 -75.68 -19.82
N ILE A 386 25.52 -76.20 -18.64
CA ILE A 386 26.80 -76.93 -18.50
C ILE A 386 26.59 -78.31 -19.13
N PRO A 387 27.15 -78.60 -20.32
CA PRO A 387 27.07 -79.94 -20.87
C PRO A 387 27.88 -80.90 -20.00
N ASP A 388 27.33 -82.08 -19.71
CA ASP A 388 27.96 -83.26 -19.08
C ASP A 388 29.27 -83.75 -19.76
N ARG A 389 29.81 -82.99 -20.72
CA ARG A 389 31.02 -83.29 -21.49
C ARG A 389 32.34 -83.19 -20.72
N TRP A 390 32.34 -82.76 -19.45
CA TRP A 390 33.57 -82.65 -18.65
C TRP A 390 33.90 -83.88 -17.77
N LEU A 391 33.04 -84.90 -17.70
CA LEU A 391 33.31 -86.12 -16.92
C LEU A 391 33.99 -87.27 -17.69
N CYS A 392 34.25 -87.11 -19.00
CA CYS A 392 34.85 -88.17 -19.84
C CYS A 392 36.20 -87.80 -20.48
N ARG A 393 37.08 -87.09 -19.75
CA ARG A 393 38.51 -86.96 -20.11
C ARG A 393 39.39 -87.06 -18.87
N ASN A 394 39.44 -88.25 -18.28
CA ASN A 394 40.60 -88.78 -17.55
C ASN A 394 40.33 -90.27 -17.25
N GLN A 395 40.27 -91.07 -18.32
CA GLN A 395 40.63 -92.48 -18.29
C GLN A 395 41.84 -92.65 -19.20
N THR A 396 43.02 -92.64 -18.58
CA THR A 396 44.22 -93.40 -18.97
C THR A 396 45.07 -93.56 -17.74
#